data_AF-A0A1V5RAT9-F1
#
_entry.id   AF-A0A1V5RAT9-F1
#
_cell.length_a   1.000
_cell.length_b   1.000
_cell.length_c   1.000
_cell.angle_alpha   90.00
_cell.angle_beta   90.00
_cell.angle_gamma   90.00
#
_symmetry.space_group_name_H-M   'P 1'
#
loop_
_entity.id
_entity.type
_entity.pdbx_description
1 polymer ?
#
loop_
_entity_poly.entity_id
_entity_poly.type
_entity_poly.pdbx_seq_one_letter_code
_entity_poly.pdbx_strand_id
1 'polypeptide(L)' 'MARRCDICGRGPQKDVSRSHSNIKTIQRQYINLQVKKIDGKKMKVCTKCIKTLSKTK' A
#
# COMPACT_ATOMS: atom_id res chain seq x y z
N MET A 1 -10.09 -4.66 8.68
CA MET A 1 -9.93 -3.44 7.86
C MET A 1 -9.02 -3.75 6.67
N ALA A 2 -9.55 -3.76 5.44
CA ALA A 2 -8.76 -4.08 4.25
C ALA A 2 -7.67 -3.01 4.05
N ARG A 3 -6.40 -3.38 4.20
CA ARG A 3 -5.25 -2.53 3.85
C ARG A 3 -5.07 -2.52 2.32
N ARG A 4 -6.10 -2.09 1.59
CA ARG A 4 -6.08 -1.98 0.14
C ARG A 4 -6.20 -0.52 -0.28
N CYS A 5 -5.63 -0.20 -1.44
CA CYS A 5 -5.84 1.09 -2.08
C CYS A 5 -7.21 1.09 -2.76
N ASP A 6 -8.02 2.11 -2.53
CA ASP A 6 -9.36 2.23 -3.13
C ASP A 6 -9.31 2.55 -4.63
N ILE A 7 -8.20 3.11 -5.12
CA ILE A 7 -8.03 3.50 -6.54
C ILE A 7 -7.50 2.35 -7.39
N CYS A 8 -6.42 1.68 -6.94
CA CYS A 8 -5.74 0.66 -7.74
C CYS A 8 -5.90 -0.77 -7.20
N GLY A 9 -6.64 -0.96 -6.11
CA GLY A 9 -6.90 -2.28 -5.51
C GLY A 9 -5.69 -2.96 -4.87
N ARG A 10 -4.49 -2.38 -4.97
CA ARG A 10 -3.25 -2.99 -4.46
C ARG A 10 -3.36 -3.23 -2.95
N GLY A 11 -3.05 -4.45 -2.54
CA GLY A 11 -3.09 -4.90 -1.14
C GLY A 11 -1.73 -5.42 -0.66
N PRO A 12 -1.65 -5.85 0.61
CA PRO A 12 -0.43 -6.42 1.15
C PRO A 12 -0.06 -7.72 0.43
N GLN A 13 1.23 -7.88 0.15
CA GLN A 13 1.75 -9.12 -0.42
C GLN A 13 2.35 -9.99 0.70
N LYS A 14 2.24 -11.30 0.53
CA LYS A 14 2.93 -12.27 1.38
C LYS A 14 4.40 -12.25 1.01
N ASP A 15 5.25 -12.15 2.03
CA ASP A 15 6.69 -12.10 1.87
C ASP A 15 7.36 -12.97 2.95
N VAL A 16 8.67 -13.15 2.84
CA VAL A 16 9.47 -13.98 3.73
C VAL A 16 10.74 -13.22 4.10
N SER A 17 10.96 -13.00 5.39
CA SER A 17 12.26 -12.59 5.90
C SER A 17 13.15 -13.81 6.11
N ARG A 18 14.44 -13.65 5.84
CA ARG A 18 15.50 -14.65 6.00
C ARG A 18 16.51 -14.08 6.99
N SER A 19 16.82 -14.83 8.04
CA SER A 19 17.92 -14.46 8.96
C SER A 19 19.28 -14.74 8.32
N HIS A 20 20.36 -14.31 8.98
CA HIS A 20 21.72 -14.67 8.57
C HIS A 20 21.93 -16.19 8.48
N SER A 21 21.25 -16.95 9.34
CA SER A 21 21.22 -18.42 9.33
C SER A 21 20.16 -19.01 8.37
N ASN A 22 19.63 -18.22 7.44
CA ASN A 22 18.61 -18.61 6.44
C ASN A 22 17.26 -19.11 7.00
N ILE A 23 16.97 -18.86 8.27
CA ILE A 23 15.70 -19.24 8.89
C ILE A 23 14.56 -18.44 8.23
N LYS A 24 13.50 -19.17 7.85
CA LYS A 24 12.34 -18.62 7.12
C LYS A 24 11.29 -18.07 8.09
N THR A 25 11.05 -16.77 8.05
CA THR A 25 9.94 -16.14 8.79
C THR A 25 8.94 -15.51 7.82
N ILE A 26 7.67 -15.93 7.88
CA ILE A 26 6.62 -15.40 7.00
C ILE A 26 6.20 -14.03 7.52
N GLN A 27 6.22 -13.03 6.63
CA GLN A 27 5.78 -11.68 6.91
C GLN A 27 4.82 -11.17 5.83
N ARG A 28 4.23 -10.00 6.06
CA ARG A 28 3.41 -9.31 5.06
C ARG A 28 4.02 -7.96 4.75
N GLN A 29 4.28 -7.70 3.48
CA GLN A 29 4.69 -6.38 3.03
C GLN A 29 3.44 -5.51 2.84
N TYR A 30 3.34 -4.46 3.64
CA TYR A 30 2.24 -3.51 3.56
C TYR A 30 2.60 -2.36 2.63
N ILE A 31 1.63 -1.95 1.82
CA ILE A 31 1.75 -0.76 0.99
C ILE A 31 1.58 0.46 1.89
N ASN A 32 2.36 1.50 1.63
CA ASN A 32 2.17 2.81 2.27
C ASN A 32 0.84 3.42 1.79
N LEU A 33 -0.20 3.21 2.59
CA LEU A 33 -1.56 3.73 2.39
C LEU A 33 -1.72 5.01 3.21
N GLN A 34 -2.18 6.05 2.53
CA GLN A 34 -2.41 7.37 3.10
C GLN A 34 -3.90 7.68 3.00
N VAL A 35 -4.47 8.25 4.06
CA VAL A 35 -5.86 8.71 4.05
C VAL A 35 -5.89 10.10 3.45
N LYS A 36 -6.53 10.26 2.30
CA LYS A 36 -6.69 11.56 1.64
C LYS A 36 -8.13 11.79 1.19
N LYS A 37 -8.48 13.07 1.05
CA LYS A 37 -9.75 13.49 0.46
C LYS A 37 -9.55 13.66 -1.04
N ILE A 38 -10.24 12.85 -1.83
CA ILE A 38 -10.26 12.92 -3.29
C ILE A 38 -11.72 13.05 -3.68
N ASP A 39 -12.05 14.05 -4.50
CA ASP A 39 -13.41 14.33 -4.98
C ASP A 39 -14.46 14.35 -3.87
N GLY A 40 -14.15 15.01 -2.75
CA GLY A 40 -15.07 15.15 -1.62
C GLY A 40 -15.09 13.96 -0.65
N LYS A 41 -14.57 12.78 -1.03
CA LYS A 41 -14.62 11.55 -0.23
C LYS A 41 -13.27 11.22 0.42
N LYS A 42 -13.30 10.74 1.67
CA LYS A 42 -12.12 10.23 2.38
C LYS A 42 -11.83 8.80 1.89
N MET A 43 -10.70 8.59 1.23
CA MET A 43 -10.28 7.30 0.70
C MET A 43 -8.87 6.94 1.16
N LYS A 44 -8.58 5.63 1.25
CA LYS A 44 -7.25 5.09 1.50
C LYS A 44 -6.55 4.90 0.17
N VAL A 45 -5.49 5.66 -0.04
CA VAL A 45 -4.81 5.74 -1.33
C VAL A 45 -3.33 5.48 -1.17
N CYS A 46 -2.76 4.67 -2.07
CA CYS A 46 -1.34 4.42 -2.06
C CYS A 46 -0.55 5.64 -2.57
N THR A 47 0.69 5.78 -2.10
CA THR A 47 1.58 6.88 -2.50
C THR A 47 1.82 6.96 -4.01
N LYS A 48 1.81 5.82 -4.72
CA LYS A 48 1.93 5.78 -6.19
C LYS A 48 0.75 6.48 -6.88
N CYS A 49 -0.48 6.21 -6.46
CA CYS A 49 -1.67 6.86 -7.01
C CYS A 49 -1.69 8.36 -6.67
N ILE A 50 -1.26 8.74 -5.47
CA ILE A 50 -1.11 10.15 -5.08
C ILE A 50 -0.13 10.86 -6.02
N LYS A 51 1.02 10.25 -6.29
CA LYS A 51 2.03 10.79 -7.20
C LYS A 51 1.53 10.94 -8.64
N THR A 52 0.67 10.03 -9.12
CA THR A 52 0.06 10.15 -10.45
C THR A 52 -0.95 11.29 -10.48
N LEU A 53 -1.85 11.37 -9.50
CA LEU A 53 -2.87 12.43 -9.41
C LEU A 53 -2.26 13.83 -9.32
N SER A 54 -1.10 13.98 -8.67
CA SER A 54 -0.43 15.28 -8.58
C SER A 54 0.19 15.76 -9.90
N LYS A 55 0.42 14.87 -10.87
CA LYS A 55 1.03 15.23 -12.16
C LYS A 55 0.01 15.74 -13.20
N THR A 56 -1.27 15.48 -12.98
CA THR A 56 -2.35 15.84 -13.91
C THR A 56 -3.05 17.15 -13.54
N LYS A 57 -2.52 17.87 -12.54
CA LYS A 57 -2.84 19.27 -12.27
C LYS A 57 -1.98 20.16 -13.14
#